data_AF-A0A3D4I074-F1
#
_entry.id   AF-A0A3D4I074-F1
#
_cell.length_a   1.000
_cell.length_b   1.000
_cell.length_c   1.000
_cell.angle_alpha   90.00
_cell.angle_beta   90.00
_cell.angle_gamma   90.00
#
_symmetry.space_group_name_H-M   'P 1'
#
loop_
_entity.id
_entity.type
_entity.pdbx_description
1 polymer ?
#
loop_
_entity_poly.entity_id
_entity_poly.type
_entity_poly.pdbx_seq_one_letter_code
_entity_poly.pdbx_strand_id
1 'polypeptide(L)'
;LSTAVGDEGGYAPSLSTDEEAIELILSAIKEAGYKPGKDFFLALDAAASEWAGPDGYTLPKHKTHYTTDQLIDLWKNLTSKYPVRSLEDPLGEEDWQGWSKITEELGDKLQLVGDDLFVT
;
A
#
# COMPACT_ATOMS: atom_id res chain seq x y z
N LEU A 1 -2.82 -15.54 15.39
CA LEU A 1 -3.37 -15.06 14.11
C LEU A 1 -3.82 -16.26 13.30
N SER A 2 -4.85 -16.14 12.46
CA SER A 2 -5.25 -17.22 11.54
C SER A 2 -4.12 -17.49 10.55
N THR A 3 -3.91 -18.76 10.20
CA THR A 3 -2.96 -19.19 9.16
C THR A 3 -3.68 -19.79 7.95
N ALA A 4 -5.01 -19.60 7.85
CA ALA A 4 -5.72 -19.88 6.61
C ALA A 4 -5.24 -18.94 5.50
N VAL A 5 -5.25 -19.45 4.27
CA VAL A 5 -4.77 -18.71 3.09
C VAL A 5 -5.94 -18.10 2.32
N GLY A 6 -5.71 -16.93 1.73
CA GLY A 6 -6.59 -16.33 0.72
C GLY A 6 -6.33 -16.88 -0.68
N ASP A 7 -6.88 -16.20 -1.68
CA ASP A 7 -6.85 -16.66 -3.08
C ASP A 7 -5.42 -16.72 -3.66
N GLU A 8 -4.54 -15.82 -3.21
CA GLU A 8 -3.13 -15.75 -3.65
C GLU A 8 -2.16 -16.59 -2.81
N GLY A 9 -2.68 -17.41 -1.89
CA GLY A 9 -1.85 -18.27 -1.03
C GLY A 9 -1.15 -17.55 0.13
N GLY A 10 -1.29 -16.22 0.24
CA GLY A 10 -0.90 -15.45 1.42
C GLY A 10 -1.85 -15.69 2.61
N TYR A 11 -1.37 -15.49 3.84
CA TYR A 11 -2.21 -15.56 5.03
C TYR A 11 -3.18 -14.37 5.09
N ALA A 12 -4.42 -14.61 5.52
CA ALA A 12 -5.44 -13.57 5.68
C ALA A 12 -5.92 -13.43 7.14
N PRO A 13 -5.03 -13.11 8.10
CA PRO A 13 -5.44 -12.92 9.48
C PRO A 13 -6.22 -11.61 9.69
N SER A 14 -7.07 -11.59 10.70
CA SER A 14 -7.67 -10.33 11.16
C SER A 14 -6.61 -9.49 11.89
N LEU A 15 -6.23 -8.37 11.27
CA LEU A 15 -5.30 -7.37 11.81
C LEU A 15 -6.03 -6.06 12.12
N SER A 16 -5.49 -5.27 13.03
CA SER A 16 -6.10 -4.04 13.54
C SER A 16 -5.77 -2.83 12.66
N THR A 17 -4.57 -2.78 12.09
CA THR A 17 -4.09 -1.69 11.23
C THR A 17 -3.29 -2.24 10.04
N ASP A 18 -3.09 -1.41 9.03
CA ASP A 18 -2.26 -1.76 7.87
C ASP A 18 -0.77 -1.84 8.27
N GLU A 19 -0.33 -0.98 9.20
CA GLU A 19 1.02 -1.03 9.78
C GLU A 19 1.29 -2.36 10.51
N GLU A 20 0.28 -2.97 11.16
CA GLU A 20 0.43 -4.27 11.82
C GLU A 20 0.80 -5.38 10.81
N ALA A 21 0.26 -5.32 9.59
CA ALA A 21 0.61 -6.27 8.53
C ALA A 21 2.08 -6.14 8.13
N ILE A 22 2.53 -4.89 7.94
CA ILE A 22 3.92 -4.58 7.59
C ILE A 22 4.87 -5.04 8.70
N GLU A 23 4.57 -4.71 9.95
CA GLU A 23 5.40 -5.06 11.10
C GLU A 23 5.52 -6.57 11.31
N LEU A 24 4.44 -7.31 11.08
CA LEU A 24 4.45 -8.77 11.16
C LEU A 24 5.35 -9.39 10.09
N ILE A 25 5.28 -8.89 8.84
CA ILE A 25 6.16 -9.32 7.74
C ILE A 25 7.62 -8.99 8.08
N LEU A 26 7.89 -7.78 8.58
CA LEU A 26 9.24 -7.38 8.98
C LEU A 26 9.79 -8.21 10.16
N SER A 27 8.93 -8.64 11.09
CA SER A 27 9.30 -9.59 12.15
C SER A 27 9.69 -10.94 11.56
N ALA A 28 8.86 -11.49 10.67
CA ALA A 28 9.14 -12.77 10.01
C ALA A 28 10.46 -12.74 9.21
N ILE A 29 10.75 -11.65 8.50
CA ILE A 29 12.04 -11.47 7.79
C ILE A 29 13.22 -11.53 8.77
N LYS A 30 13.11 -10.86 9.93
CA LYS A 30 14.16 -10.87 10.96
C LYS A 30 14.32 -12.24 11.60
N GLU A 31 13.22 -12.92 11.90
CA GLU A 31 13.21 -14.27 12.48
C GLU A 31 13.81 -15.31 11.54
N ALA A 32 13.64 -15.12 10.23
CA ALA A 32 14.30 -15.92 9.20
C ALA A 32 15.81 -15.63 9.05
N GLY A 33 16.35 -14.66 9.79
CA GLY A 33 17.78 -14.31 9.80
C GLY A 33 18.19 -13.25 8.79
N TYR A 34 17.24 -12.58 8.13
CA TYR A 34 17.49 -11.54 7.13
C TYR A 34 17.31 -10.13 7.70
N LYS A 35 17.86 -9.14 6.99
CA LYS A 35 17.80 -7.71 7.37
C LYS A 35 16.82 -6.96 6.47
N PRO A 36 15.67 -6.51 7.00
CA PRO A 36 14.76 -5.66 6.24
C PRO A 36 15.43 -4.35 5.79
N GLY A 37 15.09 -3.89 4.59
CA GLY A 37 15.71 -2.72 3.96
C GLY A 37 17.12 -2.97 3.43
N LYS A 38 17.61 -4.21 3.47
CA LYS A 38 18.89 -4.62 2.86
C LYS A 38 18.74 -5.89 2.05
N ASP A 39 18.29 -6.96 2.68
CA ASP A 39 18.13 -8.27 2.04
C ASP A 39 16.73 -8.38 1.40
N PHE A 40 15.74 -7.74 2.02
CA PHE A 40 14.36 -7.67 1.53
C PHE A 40 13.81 -6.24 1.64
N PHE A 41 13.09 -5.83 0.61
CA PHE A 41 12.22 -4.66 0.60
C PHE A 41 10.77 -5.12 0.41
N LEU A 42 9.82 -4.25 0.74
CA LEU A 42 8.40 -4.51 0.57
C LEU A 42 7.85 -3.85 -0.70
N ALA A 43 6.86 -4.48 -1.29
CA ALA A 43 5.97 -3.91 -2.29
C ALA A 43 4.54 -4.02 -1.76
N LEU A 44 3.70 -3.05 -2.11
CA LEU A 44 2.30 -2.99 -1.73
C LEU A 44 1.47 -2.83 -2.99
N ASP A 45 0.35 -3.55 -3.06
CA ASP A 45 -0.76 -3.23 -3.93
C ASP A 45 -1.90 -2.72 -3.03
N ALA A 46 -2.31 -1.47 -3.29
CA ALA A 46 -3.39 -0.84 -2.56
C ALA A 46 -4.76 -1.08 -3.20
N ALA A 47 -4.80 -1.39 -4.50
CA ALA A 47 -6.02 -1.51 -5.29
C ALA A 47 -7.04 -0.40 -4.97
N ALA A 48 -6.58 0.86 -4.91
CA ALA A 48 -7.35 1.95 -4.29
C ALA A 48 -8.65 2.31 -5.05
N SER A 49 -8.82 1.82 -6.28
CA SER A 49 -10.09 1.82 -7.01
C SER A 49 -11.22 1.22 -6.17
N GLU A 50 -10.94 0.17 -5.39
CA GLU A 50 -11.91 -0.50 -4.50
C GLU A 50 -12.38 0.38 -3.33
N TRP A 51 -11.69 1.49 -3.06
CA TRP A 51 -12.06 2.47 -2.04
C TRP A 51 -12.62 3.76 -2.63
N ALA A 52 -12.50 3.96 -3.93
CA ALA A 52 -12.85 5.21 -4.59
C ALA A 52 -14.37 5.47 -4.58
N GLY A 53 -14.73 6.73 -4.41
CA GLY A 53 -16.10 7.23 -4.40
C GLY A 53 -16.19 8.67 -4.92
N PRO A 54 -17.40 9.27 -4.93
CA PRO A 54 -17.65 10.56 -5.58
C PRO A 54 -16.78 11.73 -5.08
N ASP A 55 -16.29 11.67 -3.85
CA ASP A 55 -15.57 12.75 -3.17
C ASP A 55 -14.26 12.30 -2.49
N GLY A 56 -13.73 11.14 -2.87
CA GLY A 56 -12.46 10.61 -2.33
C GLY A 56 -12.49 9.10 -2.10
N TYR A 57 -11.88 8.64 -1.01
CA TYR A 57 -11.59 7.24 -0.73
C TYR A 57 -12.09 6.83 0.65
N THR A 58 -12.90 5.78 0.75
CA THR A 58 -13.36 5.22 2.02
C THR A 58 -12.61 3.93 2.33
N LEU A 59 -11.62 4.00 3.24
CA LEU A 59 -10.81 2.85 3.63
C LEU A 59 -11.54 2.02 4.71
N PRO A 60 -11.96 0.77 4.43
CA PRO A 60 -12.80 0.00 5.35
C PRO A 60 -12.17 -0.29 6.71
N LYS A 61 -10.85 -0.53 6.75
CA LYS A 61 -10.10 -0.77 7.99
C LYS A 61 -10.05 0.50 8.85
N HIS A 62 -9.81 1.65 8.21
CA HIS A 62 -9.69 2.95 8.87
C HIS A 62 -11.05 3.54 9.26
N LYS A 63 -12.15 3.06 8.65
CA LYS A 63 -13.51 3.60 8.84
C LYS A 63 -13.56 5.12 8.68
N THR A 64 -12.72 5.63 7.78
CA THR A 64 -12.47 7.07 7.59
C THR A 64 -12.42 7.37 6.09
N HIS A 65 -12.89 8.56 5.74
CA HIS A 65 -12.83 9.11 4.38
C HIS A 65 -11.55 9.91 4.18
N TYR A 66 -10.94 9.77 3.02
CA TYR A 66 -9.72 10.46 2.62
C TYR A 66 -9.96 11.20 1.30
N THR A 67 -9.51 12.44 1.20
CA THR A 67 -9.30 13.06 -0.11
C THR A 67 -8.07 12.43 -0.78
N THR A 68 -7.92 12.62 -2.10
CA THR A 68 -6.70 12.24 -2.83
C THR A 68 -5.43 12.71 -2.12
N ASP A 69 -5.38 13.98 -1.70
CA ASP A 69 -4.23 14.56 -0.99
C ASP A 69 -3.93 13.86 0.34
N GLN A 70 -4.98 13.54 1.11
CA GLN A 70 -4.82 12.86 2.38
C GLN A 70 -4.37 11.40 2.19
N LEU A 71 -4.82 10.74 1.11
CA LEU A 71 -4.38 9.39 0.77
C LEU A 71 -2.92 9.38 0.29
N ILE A 72 -2.50 10.37 -0.51
CA ILE A 72 -1.08 10.56 -0.87
C ILE A 72 -0.23 10.78 0.39
N ASP A 73 -0.67 11.63 1.32
CA ASP A 73 0.01 11.85 2.60
C ASP A 73 0.10 10.58 3.45
N LEU A 74 -0.94 9.72 3.43
CA LEU A 74 -0.91 8.42 4.08
C LEU A 74 0.21 7.54 3.50
N TRP A 75 0.29 7.43 2.17
CA TRP A 75 1.33 6.65 1.49
C TRP A 75 2.73 7.19 1.73
N LYS A 76 2.90 8.50 1.67
CA LYS A 76 4.16 9.16 1.96
C LYS A 76 4.63 8.88 3.39
N ASN A 77 3.73 8.97 4.36
CA ASN A 77 4.07 8.67 5.75
C ASN A 77 4.45 7.20 5.92
N LEU A 78 3.68 6.27 5.35
CA LEU A 78 3.92 4.84 5.47
C LEU A 78 5.23 4.41 4.79
N THR A 79 5.47 4.85 3.55
CA THR A 79 6.68 4.51 2.79
C THR A 79 7.94 5.20 3.33
N SER A 80 7.81 6.29 4.10
CA SER A 80 8.94 6.89 4.83
C SER A 80 9.37 6.11 6.08
N LYS A 81 8.44 5.38 6.71
CA LYS A 81 8.68 4.62 7.95
C LYS A 81 9.22 3.22 7.70
N TYR A 82 8.80 2.59 6.60
CA TYR A 82 9.05 1.17 6.32
C TYR A 82 9.84 0.99 5.01
N PRO A 83 10.57 -0.13 4.82
CA PRO A 83 11.41 -0.34 3.64
C PRO A 83 10.58 -0.74 2.40
N VAL A 84 9.60 0.08 2.03
CA VAL A 84 8.76 -0.08 0.84
C VAL A 84 9.48 0.50 -0.37
N ARG A 85 9.47 -0.21 -1.50
CA ARG A 85 10.11 0.22 -2.76
C ARG A 85 9.18 0.28 -3.96
N SER A 86 8.03 -0.36 -3.88
CA SER A 86 7.00 -0.32 -4.92
C SER A 86 5.63 -0.15 -4.29
N LEU A 87 4.78 0.65 -4.94
CA LEU A 87 3.40 0.86 -4.59
C LEU A 87 2.56 0.81 -5.87
N GLU A 88 1.68 -0.17 -5.92
CA GLU A 88 0.76 -0.44 -7.01
C GLU A 88 -0.63 0.10 -6.67
N ASP A 89 -1.28 0.70 -7.67
CA ASP A 89 -2.58 1.37 -7.60
C ASP A 89 -2.86 2.14 -6.30
N PRO A 90 -2.00 3.10 -5.91
CA PRO A 90 -2.18 3.94 -4.73
C PRO A 90 -3.43 4.81 -4.75
N LEU A 91 -4.01 5.04 -5.92
CA LEU A 91 -5.16 5.90 -6.18
C LEU A 91 -6.08 5.20 -7.19
N GLY A 92 -7.33 5.64 -7.28
CA GLY A 92 -8.31 5.05 -8.18
C GLY A 92 -7.92 5.25 -9.66
N GLU A 93 -8.34 4.32 -10.51
CA GLU A 93 -8.02 4.30 -11.95
C GLU A 93 -8.41 5.59 -12.71
N GLU A 94 -9.44 6.31 -12.23
CA GLU A 94 -9.91 7.56 -12.83
C GLU A 94 -9.27 8.83 -12.22
N ASP A 95 -8.44 8.71 -11.17
CA ASP A 95 -7.83 9.86 -10.47
C ASP A 95 -6.52 10.32 -11.13
N TRP A 96 -6.57 10.67 -12.42
CA TRP A 96 -5.39 11.07 -13.21
C TRP A 96 -4.64 12.28 -12.63
N GLN A 97 -5.36 13.20 -12.00
CA GLN A 97 -4.75 14.36 -11.33
C GLN A 97 -4.00 13.93 -10.08
N GLY A 98 -4.59 13.05 -9.27
CA GLY A 98 -3.93 12.43 -8.14
C GLY A 98 -2.70 11.62 -8.55
N TRP A 99 -2.81 10.81 -9.62
CA TRP A 99 -1.68 10.06 -10.18
C TRP A 99 -0.52 10.95 -10.63
N SER A 100 -0.81 12.08 -11.28
CA SER A 100 0.21 13.06 -11.63
C SER A 100 0.89 13.63 -10.37
N LYS A 101 0.10 13.95 -9.34
CA LYS A 101 0.60 14.51 -8.08
C LYS A 101 1.45 13.52 -7.29
N ILE A 102 0.99 12.29 -7.09
CA ILE A 102 1.76 11.27 -6.35
C ILE A 102 3.06 10.91 -7.09
N THR A 103 3.05 10.93 -8.43
CA THR A 103 4.25 10.74 -9.24
C THR A 103 5.25 11.86 -9.01
N GLU A 104 4.81 13.12 -8.99
CA GLU A 104 5.68 14.27 -8.67
C GLU A 104 6.25 14.18 -7.24
N GLU A 105 5.44 13.76 -6.26
CA GLU A 105 5.87 13.73 -4.86
C GLU A 105 6.77 12.54 -4.50
N LEU A 106 6.50 11.36 -5.06
CA LEU A 106 7.09 10.09 -4.62
C LEU A 106 7.82 9.30 -5.73
N GLY A 107 7.60 9.60 -7.00
CA GLY A 107 8.11 8.81 -8.13
C GLY A 107 9.63 8.70 -8.23
N ASP A 108 10.37 9.69 -7.69
CA ASP A 108 11.84 9.66 -7.64
C ASP A 108 12.40 8.67 -6.59
N LYS A 109 11.57 8.22 -5.64
CA LYS A 109 11.99 7.40 -4.49
C LYS A 109 11.32 6.03 -4.44
N LEU A 110 10.14 5.93 -5.04
CA LEU A 110 9.24 4.80 -4.97
C LEU A 110 8.83 4.42 -6.40
N GLN A 111 8.91 3.13 -6.73
CA GLN A 111 8.30 2.64 -7.97
C GLN A 111 6.78 2.73 -7.83
N LEU A 112 6.14 3.44 -8.74
CA LEU A 112 4.68 3.52 -8.84
C LEU A 112 4.23 2.64 -10.00
N VAL A 113 3.36 1.68 -9.72
CA VAL A 113 2.86 0.71 -10.70
C VAL A 113 1.38 0.96 -10.90
N GLY A 114 0.96 1.12 -12.16
CA GLY A 114 -0.46 1.19 -12.51
C GLY A 114 -0.90 -0.16 -13.08
N ASP A 115 -1.84 -0.84 -12.42
CA ASP A 115 -2.46 -2.06 -12.93
C ASP A 115 -3.82 -1.73 -13.56
N ASP A 116 -4.82 -1.45 -12.73
CA ASP A 116 -6.15 -0.98 -13.16
C ASP A 116 -6.03 0.33 -13.97
N LEU A 117 -5.04 1.17 -13.64
CA LEU A 117 -4.80 2.42 -14.35
C LEU A 117 -4.47 2.22 -15.85
N PHE A 118 -3.75 1.15 -16.20
CA PHE A 118 -3.21 0.97 -17.56
C PHE A 118 -3.70 -0.27 -18.30
N VAL A 119 -4.28 -1.26 -17.61
CA VAL A 119 -4.94 -2.45 -18.18
C VAL A 119 -4.13 -3.23 -19.24
N THR A 120 -2.79 -3.22 -19.12
CA THR A 120 -1.79 -3.87 -20.00
C THR A 120 -1.61 -3.26 -21.40
#